data_AF-A0AAX2RB66-F1
#
_entry.id   AF-A0AAX2RB66-F1
#
_cell.length_a   1.000
_cell.length_b   1.000
_cell.length_c   1.000
_cell.angle_alpha   90.00
_cell.angle_beta   90.00
_cell.angle_gamma   90.00
#
_symmetry.space_group_name_H-M   'P 1'
#
loop_
_entity.id
_entity.type
_entity.pdbx_description
1 polymer ?
#
loop_
_entity_poly.entity_id
_entity_poly.type
_entity_poly.pdbx_seq_one_letter_code
_entity_poly.pdbx_strand_id
1 'polypeptide(L)'
;MHELWIYAFPDQDEIDVCHDSGCYVMGVQRLENLISVCSACHLCFHLGFANSRGRGKQALARLRALNNWSMDEIFRYEQLVYDRWNAANEIGWQLDFARLAHPDGGLEINDQWELMPNSDVFLQRTRSGLNDFPTVLLNTTWCFRHEAEWRAPNPFPENSHL
;
A
#
# COMPACT_ATOMS: atom_id res chain seq x y z
N MET A 1 -10.05 6.29 -11.37
CA MET A 1 -8.79 6.83 -10.82
C MET A 1 -7.94 5.63 -10.43
N HIS A 2 -6.61 5.74 -10.52
CA HIS A 2 -5.65 4.77 -10.04
C HIS A 2 -4.52 5.50 -9.30
N GLU A 3 -4.03 4.91 -8.23
CA GLU A 3 -3.01 5.42 -7.34
C GLU A 3 -1.61 4.97 -7.79
N LEU A 4 -0.74 5.93 -8.09
CA LEU A 4 0.66 5.67 -8.45
C LEU A 4 1.55 5.79 -7.21
N TRP A 5 2.03 4.64 -6.74
CA TRP A 5 2.87 4.53 -5.55
C TRP A 5 4.35 4.33 -5.89
N ILE A 6 5.22 4.97 -5.13
CA ILE A 6 6.65 4.66 -5.07
C ILE A 6 6.92 3.93 -3.75
N TYR A 7 7.73 2.88 -3.81
CA TYR A 7 8.02 2.02 -2.68
C TYR A 7 9.48 2.14 -2.29
N ALA A 8 9.74 2.40 -1.01
CA ALA A 8 11.04 2.21 -0.38
C ALA A 8 10.92 1.02 0.58
N PHE A 9 11.52 -0.11 0.19
CA PHE A 9 11.59 -1.30 1.02
C PHE A 9 12.74 -1.15 2.03
N PRO A 10 12.62 -1.72 3.24
CA PRO A 10 13.72 -1.85 4.18
C PRO A 10 14.79 -2.80 3.63
N ASP A 11 15.97 -2.78 4.25
CA ASP A 11 17.06 -3.67 3.86
C ASP A 11 16.73 -5.12 4.26
N GLN A 12 17.22 -6.10 3.48
CA GLN A 12 16.92 -7.52 3.74
C GLN A 12 17.39 -7.97 5.12
N ASP A 13 18.55 -7.50 5.57
CA ASP A 13 19.08 -7.82 6.89
C ASP A 13 18.14 -7.33 8.01
N GLU A 14 17.43 -6.20 7.81
CA GLU A 14 16.45 -5.70 8.78
C GLU A 14 15.19 -6.56 8.81
N ILE A 15 14.73 -7.02 7.64
CA ILE A 15 13.60 -7.96 7.52
C ILE A 15 13.91 -9.27 8.27
N ASP A 16 15.07 -9.85 7.99
CA ASP A 16 15.48 -11.14 8.56
C ASP A 16 15.60 -11.06 10.10
N VAL A 17 16.22 -9.99 10.62
CA VAL A 17 16.33 -9.76 12.08
C VAL A 17 14.96 -9.63 12.74
N CYS A 18 14.01 -8.93 12.11
CA CYS A 18 12.68 -8.77 12.69
C CYS A 18 11.85 -10.05 12.65
N HIS A 19 11.94 -10.84 11.59
CA HIS A 19 11.32 -12.16 11.52
C HIS A 19 11.75 -13.07 12.68
N ASP A 20 13.05 -13.09 13.00
CA ASP A 20 13.59 -13.91 14.10
C ASP A 20 13.19 -13.38 15.49
N SER A 21 12.98 -12.06 15.62
CA SER A 21 12.70 -11.39 16.89
C SER A 21 11.20 -11.23 17.18
N GLY A 22 10.33 -11.53 16.21
CA GLY A 22 8.89 -11.32 16.30
C GLY A 22 8.46 -9.86 16.25
N CYS A 23 9.31 -8.97 15.73
CA CYS A 23 8.96 -7.58 15.40
C CYS A 23 8.57 -7.43 13.94
N TYR A 24 7.99 -6.28 13.60
CA TYR A 24 7.72 -5.87 12.24
C TYR A 24 8.77 -4.86 11.78
N VAL A 25 9.17 -4.94 10.52
CA VAL A 25 9.91 -3.86 9.85
C VAL A 25 8.98 -3.13 8.90
N MET A 26 9.21 -1.83 8.75
CA MET A 26 8.32 -0.93 8.02
C MET A 26 9.02 -0.32 6.81
N GLY A 27 8.44 -0.47 5.62
CA GLY A 27 8.80 0.29 4.43
C GLY A 27 8.00 1.60 4.31
N VAL A 28 8.28 2.39 3.27
CA VAL A 28 7.49 3.58 2.92
C VAL A 28 6.80 3.40 1.57
N GLN A 29 5.49 3.61 1.51
CA GLN A 29 4.74 3.79 0.27
C GLN A 29 4.39 5.27 0.12
N ARG A 30 4.99 5.95 -0.85
CA ARG A 30 4.64 7.33 -1.18
C ARG A 30 3.63 7.37 -2.31
N LEU A 31 2.50 8.04 -2.09
CA LEU A 31 1.54 8.30 -3.15
C LEU A 31 2.06 9.45 -4.01
N GLU A 32 2.59 9.13 -5.19
CA GLU A 32 3.20 10.12 -6.07
C GLU A 32 2.16 10.87 -6.91
N ASN A 33 1.13 10.16 -7.40
CA ASN A 33 0.12 10.76 -8.25
C ASN A 33 -1.17 9.93 -8.33
N LEU A 34 -2.24 10.56 -8.80
CA LEU A 34 -3.51 9.94 -9.14
C LEU A 34 -3.79 10.12 -10.62
N ILE A 35 -4.05 9.01 -11.34
CA ILE A 35 -4.34 9.06 -12.77
C ILE A 35 -5.76 8.61 -13.08
N SER A 36 -6.40 9.25 -14.06
CA SER A 36 -7.70 8.82 -14.56
C SER A 36 -7.52 7.83 -15.70
N VAL A 37 -7.94 6.58 -15.46
CA VAL A 37 -7.88 5.49 -16.43
C VAL A 37 -9.25 4.80 -16.54
N CYS A 38 -9.54 4.21 -17.69
CA CYS A 38 -10.77 3.44 -17.86
C CYS A 38 -10.77 2.16 -17.00
N SER A 39 -11.93 1.58 -16.73
CA SER A 39 -12.07 0.38 -15.88
C SER A 39 -11.22 -0.80 -16.34
N ALA A 40 -11.07 -0.99 -17.65
CA ALA A 40 -10.25 -2.05 -18.22
C ALA A 40 -8.74 -1.81 -18.01
N CYS A 41 -8.28 -0.55 -18.10
CA CYS A 41 -6.90 -0.20 -17.78
C CYS A 41 -6.64 -0.23 -16.27
N HIS A 42 -7.61 0.19 -15.45
CA HIS A 42 -7.51 0.14 -14.00
C HIS A 42 -7.25 -1.27 -13.49
N LEU A 43 -7.96 -2.26 -14.05
CA LEU A 43 -7.79 -3.67 -13.69
C LEU A 43 -6.37 -4.19 -13.95
N CYS A 44 -5.66 -3.63 -14.94
CA CYS A 44 -4.29 -4.04 -15.25
C CYS A 44 -3.28 -3.69 -14.16
N PHE A 45 -3.57 -2.69 -13.31
CA PHE A 45 -2.72 -2.35 -12.17
C PHE A 45 -2.98 -3.23 -10.95
N HIS A 46 -4.17 -3.83 -10.86
CA HIS A 46 -4.58 -4.67 -9.74
C HIS A 46 -4.66 -6.14 -10.14
N LEU A 47 -3.54 -6.72 -10.59
CA LEU A 47 -3.49 -8.11 -11.09
C LEU A 47 -3.92 -9.14 -10.03
N GLY A 48 -3.58 -8.96 -8.75
CA GLY A 48 -4.06 -9.83 -7.67
C GLY A 48 -5.59 -9.82 -7.53
N PHE A 49 -6.21 -8.63 -7.61
CA PHE A 49 -7.67 -8.50 -7.64
C PHE A 49 -8.28 -9.07 -8.93
N ALA A 50 -7.64 -8.86 -10.08
CA ALA A 50 -8.08 -9.46 -11.33
C ALA A 50 -8.09 -10.99 -11.25
N ASN A 51 -7.05 -11.60 -10.66
CA ASN A 51 -6.95 -13.03 -10.43
C ASN A 51 -8.05 -13.54 -9.51
N SER A 52 -8.28 -12.89 -8.36
CA SER A 52 -9.35 -13.31 -7.41
C SER A 52 -10.76 -13.22 -8.01
N ARG A 53 -10.94 -12.42 -9.05
CA ARG A 53 -12.20 -12.32 -9.81
C ARG A 53 -12.23 -13.18 -11.08
N GLY A 54 -11.24 -14.04 -11.32
CA GLY A 54 -11.15 -14.90 -12.51
C GLY A 54 -10.84 -14.14 -13.81
N ARG A 55 -10.35 -12.90 -13.71
CA ARG A 55 -10.09 -11.98 -14.83
C ARG A 55 -8.60 -11.76 -15.10
N GLY A 56 -7.71 -12.52 -14.45
CA GLY A 56 -6.26 -12.45 -14.62
C GLY A 56 -5.79 -12.52 -16.07
N LYS A 57 -6.18 -13.60 -16.77
CA LYS A 57 -5.84 -13.80 -18.19
C LYS A 57 -6.30 -12.64 -19.08
N GLN A 58 -7.46 -12.06 -18.79
CA GLN A 58 -7.97 -10.90 -19.51
C GLN A 58 -7.08 -9.67 -19.27
N ALA A 59 -6.69 -9.40 -18.03
CA ALA A 59 -5.82 -8.27 -17.68
C ALA A 59 -4.43 -8.42 -18.32
N LEU A 60 -3.83 -9.61 -18.26
CA LEU A 60 -2.52 -9.89 -18.87
C LEU A 60 -2.56 -9.78 -20.40
N ALA A 61 -3.60 -10.30 -21.05
CA ALA A 61 -3.77 -10.16 -22.50
C ALA A 61 -3.86 -8.68 -22.92
N ARG A 62 -4.54 -7.86 -22.11
CA ARG A 62 -4.64 -6.41 -22.34
C ARG A 62 -3.30 -5.71 -22.12
N LEU A 63 -2.59 -5.98 -21.03
CA LEU A 63 -1.26 -5.45 -20.76
C LEU A 63 -0.29 -5.76 -21.91
N ARG A 64 -0.30 -7.01 -22.35
CA ARG A 64 0.50 -7.45 -23.49
C ARG A 64 0.19 -6.65 -24.75
N ALA A 65 -1.09 -6.48 -25.08
CA ALA A 65 -1.52 -5.74 -26.26
C ALA A 65 -1.16 -4.25 -26.19
N LEU A 66 -1.32 -3.61 -25.02
CA LEU A 66 -1.04 -2.17 -24.84
C LEU A 66 0.45 -1.84 -24.94
N ASN A 67 1.32 -2.74 -24.48
CA ASN A 67 2.76 -2.54 -24.47
C ASN A 67 3.48 -3.21 -25.66
N ASN A 68 2.73 -3.83 -26.58
CA ASN A 68 3.28 -4.64 -27.67
C ASN A 68 4.28 -5.71 -27.19
N TRP A 69 3.98 -6.34 -26.05
CA TRP A 69 4.84 -7.37 -25.48
C TRP A 69 4.64 -8.72 -26.18
N SER A 70 5.74 -9.46 -26.27
CA SER A 70 5.77 -10.89 -26.51
C SER A 70 5.15 -11.68 -25.35
N MET A 71 4.96 -12.99 -25.55
CA MET A 71 4.52 -13.87 -24.47
C MET A 71 5.56 -13.93 -23.35
N ASP A 72 6.85 -14.02 -23.69
CA ASP A 72 7.93 -14.10 -22.69
C ASP A 72 8.05 -12.83 -21.85
N GLU A 73 7.80 -11.66 -22.44
CA GLU A 73 7.78 -10.39 -21.71
C GLU A 73 6.62 -10.30 -20.73
N ILE A 74 5.41 -10.70 -21.12
CA ILE A 74 4.26 -10.66 -20.18
C ILE A 74 4.41 -11.69 -19.05
N PHE A 75 4.99 -12.87 -19.31
CA PHE A 75 5.28 -13.84 -18.26
C PHE A 75 6.34 -13.32 -17.28
N ARG A 76 7.42 -12.70 -17.79
CA ARG A 76 8.42 -12.05 -16.92
C ARG A 76 7.82 -10.91 -16.11
N TYR A 77 6.93 -10.13 -16.70
CA TYR A 77 6.22 -9.06 -15.98
C TYR A 77 5.28 -9.61 -14.90
N GLU A 78 4.54 -10.68 -15.20
CA GLU A 78 3.67 -11.34 -14.21
C GLU A 78 4.49 -11.85 -13.01
N GLN A 79 5.62 -12.51 -13.27
CA GLN A 79 6.54 -12.96 -12.22
C GLN A 79 7.09 -11.79 -11.39
N LEU A 80 7.55 -10.72 -12.05
CA LEU A 80 8.05 -9.52 -11.37
C LEU A 80 7.00 -8.91 -10.44
N VAL A 81 5.74 -8.81 -10.89
CA VAL A 81 4.65 -8.27 -10.05
C VAL A 81 4.35 -9.21 -8.88
N TYR A 82 4.41 -10.52 -9.09
CA TYR A 82 4.21 -11.51 -8.04
C TYR A 82 5.31 -11.48 -6.98
N ASP A 83 6.58 -11.41 -7.40
CA ASP A 83 7.73 -11.34 -6.48
C ASP A 83 7.67 -10.09 -5.63
N ARG A 84 7.35 -8.94 -6.22
CA ARG A 84 7.13 -7.68 -5.48
C ARG A 84 5.97 -7.80 -4.50
N TRP A 85 4.88 -8.47 -4.89
CA TRP A 85 3.74 -8.67 -3.99
C TRP A 85 4.10 -9.55 -2.79
N ASN A 86 4.91 -10.60 -2.98
CA ASN A 86 5.40 -11.42 -1.86
C ASN A 86 6.25 -10.59 -0.89
N ALA A 87 7.25 -9.87 -1.39
CA ALA A 87 8.09 -9.01 -0.57
C ALA A 87 7.27 -7.94 0.19
N ALA A 88 6.25 -7.38 -0.46
CA ALA A 88 5.39 -6.36 0.16
C ALA A 88 4.47 -6.91 1.28
N ASN A 89 4.27 -8.23 1.35
CA ASN A 89 3.48 -8.89 2.39
C ASN A 89 4.32 -9.35 3.58
N GLU A 90 5.64 -9.17 3.56
CA GLU A 90 6.53 -9.50 4.67
C GLU A 90 6.75 -8.32 5.62
N ILE A 91 6.32 -7.12 5.23
CA ILE A 91 6.61 -5.88 5.94
C ILE A 91 5.36 -5.04 6.15
N GLY A 92 5.41 -4.19 7.17
CA GLY A 92 4.42 -3.12 7.34
C GLY A 92 4.76 -1.89 6.50
N TRP A 93 3.81 -0.94 6.43
CA TRP A 93 3.92 0.21 5.54
C TRP A 93 3.59 1.53 6.23
N GLN A 94 4.48 2.50 6.06
CA GLN A 94 4.23 3.91 6.33
C GLN A 94 3.72 4.56 5.03
N LEU A 95 2.55 5.19 5.06
CA LEU A 95 1.93 5.79 3.88
C LEU A 95 2.22 7.28 3.83
N ASP A 96 3.02 7.70 2.85
CA ASP A 96 3.46 9.09 2.66
C ASP A 96 2.61 9.79 1.59
N PHE A 97 1.89 10.84 2.01
CA PHE A 97 1.00 11.61 1.16
C PHE A 97 1.52 13.01 0.83
N ALA A 98 2.81 13.29 1.01
CA ALA A 98 3.40 14.62 0.83
C ALA A 98 3.15 15.28 -0.54
N ARG A 99 2.85 14.47 -1.57
CA ARG A 99 2.57 14.93 -2.95
C ARG A 99 1.11 15.27 -3.22
N LEU A 100 0.20 14.93 -2.29
CA LEU A 100 -1.22 15.20 -2.44
C LEU A 100 -1.62 16.44 -1.66
N ALA A 101 -2.45 17.27 -2.29
CA ALA A 101 -3.20 18.31 -1.61
C ALA A 101 -4.67 17.90 -1.62
N HIS A 102 -5.24 17.65 -0.44
CA HIS A 102 -6.68 17.44 -0.31
C HIS A 102 -7.37 18.81 -0.11
N PRO A 103 -8.47 19.12 -0.83
CA PRO A 103 -9.15 20.42 -0.74
C PRO A 103 -9.63 20.76 0.68
N ASP A 104 -10.01 19.75 1.46
CA ASP A 104 -10.47 19.88 2.85
C ASP A 104 -9.36 19.63 3.88
N GLY A 105 -8.10 19.54 3.44
CA GLY A 105 -6.92 19.51 4.32
C GLY A 105 -6.36 18.13 4.67
N GLY A 106 -7.10 17.03 4.51
CA GLY A 106 -6.60 15.71 4.93
C GLY A 106 -7.38 14.47 4.45
N LEU A 107 -7.07 13.33 5.08
CA LEU A 107 -7.71 12.03 4.85
C LEU A 107 -8.71 11.64 5.95
N GLU A 108 -9.89 11.19 5.56
CA GLU A 108 -10.84 10.55 6.47
C GLU A 108 -10.60 9.04 6.53
N ILE A 109 -10.36 8.52 7.72
CA ILE A 109 -10.19 7.10 8.00
C ILE A 109 -11.56 6.46 8.28
N ASN A 110 -11.87 5.37 7.58
CA ASN A 110 -13.14 4.66 7.78
C ASN A 110 -13.14 3.79 9.05
N ASP A 111 -14.30 3.22 9.37
CA ASP A 111 -14.55 2.38 10.55
C ASP A 111 -13.87 1.00 10.52
N GLN A 112 -13.14 0.67 9.46
CA GLN A 112 -12.36 -0.56 9.36
C GLN A 112 -10.98 -0.43 10.01
N TRP A 113 -10.61 0.78 10.45
CA TRP A 113 -9.33 1.07 11.08
C TRP A 113 -9.55 1.69 12.45
N GLU A 114 -8.63 1.40 13.35
CA GLU A 114 -8.57 1.95 14.70
C GLU A 114 -7.10 2.20 15.06
N LEU A 115 -6.86 3.02 16.09
CA LEU A 115 -5.53 3.16 16.66
C LEU A 115 -5.13 1.87 17.39
N MET A 116 -3.86 1.51 17.29
CA MET A 116 -3.30 0.43 18.08
C MET A 116 -3.36 0.77 19.58
N PRO A 117 -3.53 -0.25 20.46
CA PRO A 117 -3.37 -0.05 21.89
C PRO A 117 -2.00 0.57 22.21
N ASN A 118 -2.00 1.64 23.02
CA ASN A 118 -0.79 2.37 23.43
C ASN A 118 -0.04 3.09 22.29
N SER A 119 -0.68 3.36 21.16
CA SER A 119 -0.14 4.22 20.11
C SER A 119 -1.13 5.30 19.69
N ASP A 120 -0.64 6.52 19.52
CA ASP A 120 -1.41 7.64 18.99
C ASP A 120 -1.23 7.82 17.47
N VAL A 121 -0.33 7.04 16.84
CA VAL A 121 0.06 7.21 15.43
C VAL A 121 -0.14 5.97 14.58
N PHE A 122 -0.04 4.77 15.17
CA PHE A 122 -0.19 3.52 14.43
C PHE A 122 -1.66 3.08 14.38
N LEU A 123 -2.08 2.73 13.17
CA LEU A 123 -3.40 2.24 12.84
C LEU A 123 -3.34 0.74 12.57
N GLN A 124 -4.35 0.02 13.01
CA GLN A 124 -4.58 -1.38 12.70
C GLN A 124 -6.00 -1.58 12.17
N ARG A 125 -6.22 -2.67 11.43
CA ARG A 125 -7.57 -3.05 11.01
C ARG A 125 -8.38 -3.55 12.21
N THR A 126 -9.65 -3.12 12.31
CA THR A 126 -10.57 -3.54 13.39
C THR A 126 -10.89 -5.03 13.36
N ARG A 127 -10.76 -5.67 12.20
CA ARG A 127 -10.84 -7.12 12.03
C ARG A 127 -9.55 -7.61 11.41
N SER A 128 -8.71 -8.20 12.24
CA SER A 128 -7.42 -8.72 11.82
C SER A 128 -7.57 -9.93 10.89
N GLY A 129 -6.95 -9.84 9.73
CA GLY A 129 -6.64 -10.95 8.84
C GLY A 129 -5.21 -11.45 9.01
N LEU A 130 -4.82 -12.43 8.18
CA LEU A 130 -3.42 -12.79 8.01
C LEU A 130 -2.67 -11.60 7.39
N ASN A 131 -1.49 -11.28 7.92
CA ASN A 131 -0.61 -10.19 7.45
C ASN A 131 -1.17 -8.77 7.61
N ASP A 132 -2.00 -8.55 8.63
CA ASP A 132 -2.41 -7.19 9.01
C ASP A 132 -1.30 -6.54 9.83
N PHE A 133 -0.39 -5.86 9.13
CA PHE A 133 0.62 -5.04 9.75
C PHE A 133 0.03 -3.69 10.20
N PRO A 134 0.57 -3.11 11.28
CA PRO A 134 0.34 -1.70 11.60
C PRO A 134 0.68 -0.80 10.41
N THR A 135 -0.02 0.33 10.31
CA THR A 135 0.29 1.38 9.33
C THR A 135 0.27 2.75 9.98
N VAL A 136 0.96 3.71 9.39
CA VAL A 136 0.96 5.12 9.83
C VAL A 136 0.76 6.00 8.61
N LEU A 137 0.00 7.08 8.77
CA LEU A 137 -0.18 8.10 7.74
C LEU A 137 0.83 9.23 7.98
N LEU A 138 1.58 9.59 6.96
CA LEU A 138 2.61 10.63 6.99
C LEU A 138 2.24 11.79 6.06
N ASN A 139 2.68 12.99 6.43
CA ASN A 139 2.59 14.21 5.62
C ASN A 139 1.17 14.58 5.14
N THR A 140 0.15 14.21 5.91
CA THR A 140 -1.24 14.62 5.69
C THR A 140 -1.97 14.75 7.01
N THR A 141 -2.91 15.70 7.12
CA THR A 141 -3.83 15.71 8.26
C THR A 141 -4.84 14.59 8.09
N TRP A 142 -5.41 14.12 9.19
CA TRP A 142 -6.37 13.03 9.12
C TRP A 142 -7.35 13.06 10.29
N CYS A 143 -8.49 12.43 10.14
CA CYS A 143 -9.44 12.17 11.23
C CYS A 143 -10.13 10.83 10.98
N PHE A 144 -10.75 10.26 12.01
CA PHE A 144 -11.73 9.21 11.75
C PHE A 144 -13.00 9.83 11.15
N ARG A 145 -13.69 9.13 10.24
CA ARG A 145 -14.89 9.61 9.52
C ARG A 145 -15.99 10.20 10.43
N HIS A 146 -16.05 9.79 11.68
CA HIS A 146 -17.04 10.26 12.66
C HIS A 146 -16.52 11.38 13.58
N GLU A 147 -15.26 11.78 13.42
CA GLU A 147 -14.63 12.89 14.13
C GLU A 147 -14.70 14.16 13.27
N ALA A 148 -15.01 15.29 13.91
CA ALA A 148 -14.99 16.60 13.26
C ALA A 148 -13.61 17.29 13.36
N GLU A 149 -12.75 16.81 14.26
CA GLU A 149 -11.44 17.41 14.53
C GLU A 149 -10.35 16.71 13.72
N TRP A 150 -9.60 17.51 12.95
CA TRP A 150 -8.46 17.05 12.18
C TRP A 150 -7.22 16.95 13.07
N ARG A 151 -6.56 15.80 13.01
CA ARG A 151 -5.25 15.57 13.63
C ARG A 151 -4.15 16.10 12.71
N ALA A 152 -3.11 16.67 13.31
CA ALA A 152 -1.93 17.07 12.58
C ALA A 152 -1.24 15.85 11.91
N PRO A 153 -0.43 16.06 10.86
CA PRO A 153 0.35 14.97 10.28
C PRO A 153 1.20 14.29 11.34
N ASN A 154 1.23 12.95 11.32
CA ASN A 154 2.06 12.21 12.25
C ASN A 154 3.55 12.51 11.99
N PRO A 155 4.38 12.58 13.04
CA PRO A 155 5.82 12.61 12.85
C PRO A 155 6.29 11.33 12.18
N PHE A 156 7.44 11.37 11.52
CA PHE A 156 8.12 10.12 11.13
C PHE A 156 8.45 9.34 12.41
N PRO A 157 7.97 8.10 12.56
CA PRO A 157 8.29 7.31 13.74
C PRO A 157 9.80 7.05 13.78
N GLU A 158 10.42 7.35 14.92
CA GLU A 158 11.88 7.17 15.12
C GLU A 158 12.29 5.69 15.03
N ASN A 159 11.36 4.77 15.28
CA ASN A 159 11.54 3.33 15.14
C ASN A 159 10.72 2.82 13.95
N SER A 160 11.39 2.38 12.89
CA SER A 160 10.81 1.59 11.80
C SER A 160 10.50 0.15 12.22
N HIS A 161 10.78 -0.20 13.48
CA HIS A 161 10.51 -1.49 14.10
C HIS A 161 9.39 -1.36 15.14
N LEU A 162 8.40 -2.26 15.05
CA LEU A 162 7.28 -2.38 16.01
C LEU A 162 7.19 -3.79 16.59
#